data_AF-A0A1I5AYK5-F1
#
_entry.id   AF-A0A1I5AYK5-F1
#
_cell.length_a   1.000
_cell.length_b   1.000
_cell.length_c   1.000
_cell.angle_alpha   90.00
_cell.angle_beta   90.00
_cell.angle_gamma   90.00
#
_symmetry.space_group_name_H-M   'P 1'
#
loop_
_entity.id
_entity.type
_entity.pdbx_description
1 polymer ?
#
loop_
_entity_poly.entity_id
_entity_poly.type
_entity_poly.pdbx_seq_one_letter_code
_entity_poly.pdbx_strand_id
1 'polypeptide(L)'
;MKQSFLSKRIVYILLFCYSALSSQKLTIINNNLGNVTVKNSNTEAILKDGNKKEFSGIIKRISIKGTRDLDKSLFIYLEPNEKLTITVEKDNAITYMGDQADIHKYLNEKLNVDTYGKMKDYLNISEKKELSSLKINSELFLTEVLKKVNLPNVILSPEDNNSTKKIKNHIKYNWLYTILSSVNNLKDKNFTREVIDYYYKKYIHSDITQYTCNSVFPYNVMGILIKNKDIIPDKFPIYPIVEHTDSDNINQYFPANCQKFYFIDKYRYLNHINDPQKNYYEKVLNEKFNDQ
;
A
#
# COMPACT_ATOMS: atom_id res chain seq x y z
N MET A 1 1.40 -56.58 28.58
CA MET A 1 0.70 -55.30 28.33
C MET A 1 0.79 -54.96 26.85
N LYS A 2 -0.28 -55.20 26.09
CA LYS A 2 -0.38 -54.79 24.68
C LYS A 2 -0.77 -53.31 24.65
N GLN A 3 0.21 -52.42 24.56
CA GLN A 3 -0.08 -51.00 24.33
C GLN A 3 -0.50 -50.80 22.87
N SER A 4 -1.72 -50.30 22.72
CA SER A 4 -2.43 -50.00 21.49
C SER A 4 -1.62 -49.08 20.56
N PHE A 5 -1.19 -49.63 19.42
CA PHE A 5 -0.66 -48.84 18.29
C PHE A 5 -1.74 -48.04 17.55
N LEU A 6 -3.02 -48.22 17.90
CA LEU A 6 -4.15 -47.53 17.28
C LEU A 6 -4.33 -46.09 17.80
N SER A 7 -3.89 -45.77 19.02
CA SER A 7 -4.04 -44.42 19.59
C SER A 7 -3.07 -43.39 19.02
N LYS A 8 -1.91 -43.80 18.48
CA LYS A 8 -0.93 -42.86 17.91
C LYS A 8 -1.27 -42.37 16.50
N ARG A 9 -2.05 -43.12 15.70
CA ARG A 9 -2.44 -42.69 14.34
C ARG A 9 -3.64 -41.73 14.33
N ILE A 10 -4.51 -41.81 15.32
CA ILE A 10 -5.73 -40.98 15.40
C ILE A 10 -5.40 -39.52 15.78
N VAL A 11 -4.32 -39.30 16.57
CA VAL A 11 -3.88 -37.95 16.95
C VAL A 11 -3.39 -37.13 15.75
N TYR A 12 -2.74 -37.74 14.77
CA TYR A 12 -2.32 -37.03 13.55
C TYR A 12 -3.50 -36.65 12.66
N ILE A 13 -4.53 -37.49 12.55
CA ILE A 13 -5.71 -37.20 11.72
C ILE A 13 -6.56 -36.09 12.36
N LEU A 14 -6.63 -36.01 13.69
CA LEU A 14 -7.34 -34.92 14.40
C LEU A 14 -6.60 -33.58 14.35
N LEU A 15 -5.27 -33.57 14.26
CA LEU A 15 -4.46 -32.36 14.05
C LEU A 15 -4.65 -31.75 12.65
N PHE A 16 -4.98 -32.56 11.63
CA PHE A 16 -5.31 -32.08 10.29
C PHE A 16 -6.75 -31.54 10.16
N CYS A 17 -7.65 -31.85 11.09
CA CYS A 17 -9.02 -31.33 11.07
C CYS A 17 -9.14 -29.91 11.66
N TYR A 18 -8.15 -29.44 12.43
CA TYR A 18 -8.11 -28.06 12.94
C TYR A 18 -7.45 -27.06 11.98
N SER A 19 -6.84 -27.53 10.89
CA SER A 19 -6.38 -26.69 9.79
C SER A 19 -7.47 -26.45 8.75
N ALA A 20 -8.72 -26.26 9.18
CA ALA A 20 -9.62 -25.38 8.44
C ALA A 20 -9.04 -23.97 8.57
N LEU A 21 -7.98 -23.71 7.80
CA LEU A 21 -7.30 -22.43 7.66
C LEU A 21 -8.39 -21.38 7.43
N SER A 22 -8.72 -20.62 8.48
CA SER A 22 -9.63 -19.50 8.36
C SER A 22 -8.94 -18.52 7.40
N SER A 23 -9.48 -18.43 6.20
CA SER A 23 -9.02 -17.49 5.20
C SER A 23 -9.98 -16.33 5.16
N GLN A 24 -9.45 -15.11 5.09
CA GLN A 24 -10.21 -13.88 4.90
C GLN A 24 -11.25 -14.08 3.80
N LYS A 25 -12.49 -13.64 4.03
CA LYS A 25 -13.56 -13.74 3.04
C LYS A 25 -13.92 -12.37 2.52
N LEU A 26 -13.85 -12.21 1.20
CA LEU A 26 -14.32 -11.02 0.52
C LEU A 26 -15.42 -11.40 -0.46
N THR A 27 -16.59 -10.81 -0.30
CA THR A 27 -17.65 -10.92 -1.29
C THR A 27 -17.66 -9.67 -2.15
N ILE A 28 -17.57 -9.84 -3.47
CA ILE A 28 -17.82 -8.74 -4.41
C ILE A 28 -19.20 -8.94 -5.03
N ILE A 29 -20.02 -7.89 -5.00
CA ILE A 29 -21.35 -7.84 -5.63
C ILE A 29 -21.30 -6.82 -6.76
N ASN A 30 -21.78 -7.19 -7.94
CA ASN A 30 -21.94 -6.28 -9.05
C ASN A 30 -23.42 -5.85 -9.17
N ASN A 31 -23.72 -4.61 -8.79
CA ASN A 31 -25.02 -3.96 -9.03
C ASN A 31 -24.94 -2.98 -10.22
N ASN A 32 -23.83 -2.97 -10.94
CA ASN A 32 -23.67 -2.19 -12.15
C ASN A 32 -24.31 -2.91 -13.33
N LEU A 33 -24.89 -2.14 -14.25
CA LEU A 33 -25.51 -2.64 -15.47
C LEU A 33 -24.49 -3.32 -16.42
N GLY A 34 -23.21 -2.98 -16.28
CA GLY A 34 -22.11 -3.58 -17.04
C GLY A 34 -21.46 -4.78 -16.34
N ASN A 35 -20.65 -5.54 -17.10
CA ASN A 35 -19.81 -6.58 -16.50
C ASN A 35 -18.68 -5.95 -15.69
N VAL A 36 -18.37 -6.55 -14.55
CA VAL A 36 -17.23 -6.18 -13.70
C VAL A 36 -16.27 -7.37 -13.63
N THR A 37 -15.03 -7.13 -14.02
CA THR A 37 -13.92 -8.07 -13.88
C THR A 37 -13.22 -7.81 -12.55
N VAL A 38 -13.11 -8.86 -11.74
CA VAL A 38 -12.48 -8.81 -10.43
C VAL A 38 -11.27 -9.72 -10.43
N LYS A 39 -10.09 -9.17 -10.12
CA LYS A 39 -8.82 -9.91 -10.05
C LYS A 39 -8.24 -9.90 -8.63
N ASN A 40 -8.02 -11.08 -8.07
CA ASN A 40 -7.29 -11.32 -6.83
C ASN A 40 -6.09 -12.23 -7.13
N SER A 41 -4.88 -11.65 -7.15
CA SER A 41 -3.65 -12.37 -7.53
C SER A 41 -3.85 -13.09 -8.87
N ASN A 42 -3.69 -14.41 -8.93
CA ASN A 42 -3.86 -15.21 -10.16
C ASN A 42 -5.31 -15.63 -10.44
N THR A 43 -6.26 -15.23 -9.59
CA THR A 43 -7.69 -15.55 -9.76
C THR A 43 -8.42 -14.37 -10.36
N GLU A 44 -9.20 -14.62 -11.41
CA GLU A 44 -10.03 -13.63 -12.09
C GLU A 44 -11.47 -14.14 -12.18
N ALA A 45 -12.44 -13.26 -11.98
CA ALA A 45 -13.85 -13.57 -12.14
C ALA A 45 -14.57 -12.41 -12.84
N ILE A 46 -15.41 -12.75 -13.83
CA ILE A 46 -16.28 -11.80 -14.51
C ILE A 46 -17.68 -11.89 -13.88
N LEU A 47 -18.14 -10.79 -13.30
CA LEU A 47 -19.44 -10.64 -12.67
C LEU A 47 -20.40 -9.89 -13.61
N LYS A 48 -21.49 -10.53 -13.99
CA LYS A 48 -22.63 -9.85 -14.65
C LYS A 48 -23.46 -9.06 -13.63
N ASP A 49 -24.35 -8.21 -14.09
CA ASP A 49 -25.30 -7.48 -13.23
C ASP A 49 -26.07 -8.45 -12.30
N GLY A 50 -26.18 -8.08 -11.03
CA GLY A 50 -26.80 -8.85 -9.94
C GLY A 50 -25.95 -10.03 -9.42
N ASN A 51 -24.82 -10.36 -10.07
CA ASN A 51 -23.99 -11.48 -9.63
C ASN A 51 -23.05 -11.09 -8.48
N LYS A 52 -22.72 -12.10 -7.67
CA LYS A 52 -21.71 -11.98 -6.61
C LYS A 52 -20.71 -13.11 -6.66
N LYS A 53 -19.51 -12.87 -6.14
CA LYS A 53 -18.47 -13.88 -5.94
C LYS A 53 -17.78 -13.70 -4.60
N GLU A 54 -17.64 -14.80 -3.87
CA GLU A 54 -16.77 -14.88 -2.70
C GLU A 54 -15.35 -15.26 -3.14
N PHE A 55 -14.38 -14.53 -2.63
CA PHE A 55 -12.94 -14.78 -2.75
C PHE A 55 -12.40 -15.15 -1.38
N SER A 56 -11.55 -16.17 -1.34
CA SER A 56 -10.77 -16.58 -0.19
C SER A 56 -9.27 -16.33 -0.43
N GLY A 57 -8.50 -16.24 0.65
CA GLY A 57 -7.03 -16.16 0.56
C GLY A 57 -6.51 -14.85 -0.05
N ILE A 58 -7.16 -13.73 0.23
CA ILE A 58 -6.73 -12.43 -0.28
C ILE A 58 -5.47 -11.96 0.44
N ILE A 59 -4.44 -11.66 -0.33
CA ILE A 59 -3.11 -11.39 0.22
C ILE A 59 -2.96 -9.91 0.59
N LYS A 60 -3.36 -8.98 -0.29
CA LYS A 60 -3.14 -7.52 -0.11
C LYS A 60 -4.19 -6.62 -0.75
N ARG A 61 -4.54 -6.88 -2.02
CA ARG A 61 -5.40 -6.00 -2.84
C ARG A 61 -6.30 -6.79 -3.77
N ILE A 62 -7.39 -6.17 -4.20
CA ILE A 62 -8.24 -6.65 -5.28
C ILE A 62 -8.34 -5.58 -6.37
N SER A 63 -8.28 -5.99 -7.63
CA SER A 63 -8.54 -5.12 -8.77
C SER A 63 -9.98 -5.30 -9.22
N ILE A 64 -10.68 -4.20 -9.46
CA ILE A 64 -12.04 -4.17 -9.98
C ILE A 64 -12.01 -3.31 -11.24
N LYS A 65 -12.32 -3.92 -12.39
CA LYS A 65 -12.37 -3.27 -13.70
C LYS A 65 -13.76 -3.44 -14.30
N GLY A 66 -14.35 -2.39 -14.84
CA GLY A 66 -15.69 -2.44 -15.45
C GLY A 66 -15.79 -1.58 -16.70
N THR A 67 -17.03 -1.28 -17.07
CA THR A 67 -17.32 -0.32 -18.16
C THR A 67 -17.21 1.13 -17.66
N ARG A 68 -17.00 2.08 -18.57
CA ARG A 68 -17.05 3.54 -18.29
C ARG A 68 -16.15 3.97 -17.12
N ASP A 69 -14.85 3.75 -17.27
CA ASP A 69 -13.78 4.28 -16.38
C ASP A 69 -13.67 3.65 -14.98
N LEU A 70 -14.36 2.54 -14.71
CA LEU A 70 -14.12 1.77 -13.50
C LEU A 70 -12.80 0.99 -13.62
N ASP A 71 -11.72 1.52 -13.05
CA ASP A 71 -10.46 0.81 -12.79
C ASP A 71 -9.97 1.15 -11.37
N LYS A 72 -10.25 0.24 -10.42
CA LYS A 72 -10.01 0.45 -8.99
C LYS A 72 -9.14 -0.67 -8.44
N SER A 73 -8.12 -0.31 -7.68
CA SER A 73 -7.30 -1.24 -6.89
C SER A 73 -7.53 -0.98 -5.42
N LEU A 74 -8.29 -1.85 -4.77
CA LEU A 74 -8.68 -1.70 -3.36
C LEU A 74 -7.75 -2.52 -2.46
N PHE A 75 -7.23 -1.89 -1.41
CA PHE A 75 -6.48 -2.56 -0.37
C PHE A 75 -7.43 -3.23 0.64
N ILE A 76 -7.04 -4.43 1.06
CA ILE A 76 -7.80 -5.25 2.01
C ILE A 76 -7.02 -5.40 3.31
N TYR A 77 -7.66 -5.00 4.40
CA TYR A 77 -7.13 -4.92 5.76
C TYR A 77 -7.88 -5.84 6.71
N LEU A 78 -8.18 -7.07 6.28
CA LEU A 78 -8.87 -8.04 7.12
C LEU A 78 -7.88 -8.88 7.94
N GLU A 79 -8.35 -9.38 9.06
CA GLU A 79 -7.79 -10.52 9.79
C GLU A 79 -8.34 -11.85 9.22
N PRO A 80 -7.67 -13.00 9.44
CA PRO A 80 -8.03 -14.28 8.81
C PRO A 80 -9.48 -14.75 8.97
N ASN A 81 -10.16 -14.36 10.05
CA ASN A 81 -11.55 -14.72 10.36
C ASN A 81 -12.58 -13.64 9.96
N GLU A 82 -12.14 -12.47 9.54
CA GLU A 82 -13.00 -11.35 9.19
C GLU A 82 -13.57 -11.48 7.77
N LYS A 83 -14.70 -10.82 7.54
CA LYS A 83 -15.44 -10.83 6.29
C LYS A 83 -15.83 -9.42 5.86
N LEU A 84 -15.56 -9.10 4.60
CA LEU A 84 -15.96 -7.85 3.97
C LEU A 84 -16.83 -8.15 2.75
N THR A 85 -17.84 -7.32 2.54
CA THR A 85 -18.62 -7.26 1.30
C THR A 85 -18.37 -5.91 0.65
N ILE A 86 -18.00 -5.93 -0.62
CA ILE A 86 -17.83 -4.73 -1.45
C ILE A 86 -18.85 -4.81 -2.58
N THR A 87 -19.66 -3.78 -2.72
CA THR A 87 -20.65 -3.68 -3.80
C THR A 87 -20.23 -2.58 -4.76
N VAL A 88 -20.22 -2.92 -6.05
CA VAL A 88 -20.05 -1.96 -7.15
C VAL A 88 -21.43 -1.51 -7.60
N GLU A 89 -21.77 -0.25 -7.35
CA GLU A 89 -23.07 0.34 -7.68
C GLU A 89 -23.15 0.82 -9.14
N LYS A 90 -24.35 1.22 -9.57
CA LYS A 90 -24.66 1.64 -10.95
C LYS A 90 -23.87 2.84 -11.47
N ASP A 91 -23.40 3.70 -10.56
CA ASP A 91 -22.61 4.91 -10.82
C ASP A 91 -21.11 4.69 -10.59
N ASN A 92 -20.66 3.43 -10.58
CA ASN A 92 -19.30 3.03 -10.20
C ASN A 92 -18.93 3.37 -8.75
N ALA A 93 -19.87 3.82 -7.91
CA ALA A 93 -19.61 3.99 -6.48
C ALA A 93 -19.35 2.62 -5.84
N ILE A 94 -18.51 2.63 -4.80
CA ILE A 94 -18.13 1.43 -4.07
C ILE A 94 -18.64 1.55 -2.64
N THR A 95 -19.47 0.60 -2.23
CA THR A 95 -19.97 0.51 -0.85
C THR A 95 -19.33 -0.69 -0.14
N TYR A 96 -19.19 -0.57 1.18
CA TYR A 96 -18.47 -1.52 2.02
C TYR A 96 -19.39 -1.94 3.18
N MET A 97 -19.46 -3.24 3.47
CA MET A 97 -20.24 -3.82 4.57
C MET A 97 -19.49 -4.97 5.25
N GLY A 98 -19.71 -5.16 6.55
CA GLY A 98 -19.04 -6.21 7.34
C GLY A 98 -17.89 -5.66 8.18
N ASP A 99 -16.88 -6.50 8.42
CA ASP A 99 -15.75 -6.16 9.27
C ASP A 99 -14.91 -5.03 8.68
N GLN A 100 -14.60 -4.04 9.52
CA GLN A 100 -13.79 -2.87 9.16
C GLN A 100 -14.30 -2.09 7.93
N ALA A 101 -15.61 -2.13 7.64
CA ALA A 101 -16.19 -1.50 6.45
C ALA A 101 -15.88 0.00 6.35
N ASP A 102 -16.04 0.75 7.44
CA ASP A 102 -15.77 2.20 7.47
C ASP A 102 -14.29 2.52 7.28
N ILE A 103 -13.40 1.69 7.83
CA ILE A 103 -11.94 1.83 7.65
C ILE A 103 -11.59 1.59 6.18
N HIS A 104 -12.10 0.52 5.55
CA HIS A 104 -11.86 0.25 4.14
C HIS A 104 -12.38 1.36 3.24
N LYS A 105 -13.59 1.86 3.52
CA LYS A 105 -14.17 3.00 2.80
C LYS A 105 -13.29 4.24 2.92
N TYR A 106 -12.84 4.57 4.12
CA TYR A 106 -12.01 5.74 4.33
C TYR A 106 -10.64 5.61 3.64
N LEU A 107 -9.94 4.49 3.84
CA LEU A 107 -8.59 4.30 3.30
C LEU A 107 -8.57 4.18 1.78
N ASN A 108 -9.55 3.51 1.17
CA ASN A 108 -9.57 3.32 -0.29
C ASN A 108 -10.14 4.51 -1.05
N GLU A 109 -11.13 5.22 -0.50
CA GLU A 109 -11.83 6.27 -1.25
C GLU A 109 -11.48 7.70 -0.81
N LYS A 110 -11.05 7.93 0.44
CA LYS A 110 -10.93 9.28 1.01
C LYS A 110 -9.52 9.68 1.42
N LEU A 111 -8.71 8.77 1.96
CA LEU A 111 -7.40 9.12 2.51
C LEU A 111 -6.49 9.84 1.49
N ASN A 112 -6.41 9.34 0.26
CA ASN A 112 -5.62 9.97 -0.80
C ASN A 112 -6.12 11.38 -1.15
N VAL A 113 -7.44 11.60 -1.12
CA VAL A 113 -8.03 12.92 -1.38
C VAL A 113 -7.71 13.88 -0.25
N ASP A 114 -7.90 13.43 1.00
CA ASP A 114 -7.60 14.22 2.20
C ASP A 114 -6.11 14.63 2.24
N THR A 115 -5.21 13.68 1.97
CA THR A 115 -3.76 13.94 1.99
C THR A 115 -3.32 14.82 0.82
N TYR A 116 -3.78 14.56 -0.40
CA TYR A 116 -3.48 15.41 -1.55
C TYR A 116 -3.99 16.85 -1.34
N GLY A 117 -5.16 17.01 -0.72
CA GLY A 117 -5.69 18.33 -0.35
C GLY A 117 -4.77 19.15 0.56
N LYS A 118 -3.92 18.50 1.37
CA LYS A 118 -2.93 19.17 2.24
C LYS A 118 -1.62 19.54 1.54
N MET A 119 -1.38 19.05 0.33
CA MET A 119 -0.11 19.28 -0.38
C MET A 119 0.15 20.77 -0.63
N LYS A 120 -0.89 21.54 -0.99
CA LYS A 120 -0.78 23.00 -1.19
C LYS A 120 -0.45 23.74 0.11
N ASP A 121 -1.08 23.35 1.22
CA ASP A 121 -0.84 23.96 2.53
C ASP A 121 0.61 23.72 2.97
N TYR A 122 1.09 22.48 2.85
CA TYR A 122 2.47 22.13 3.19
C TYR A 122 3.47 22.84 2.29
N LEU A 123 3.21 22.94 0.99
CA LEU A 123 4.06 23.68 0.06
C LEU A 123 4.15 25.16 0.47
N ASN A 124 3.02 25.83 0.71
CA ASN A 124 2.99 27.24 1.11
C ASN A 124 3.75 27.50 2.42
N ILE A 125 3.59 26.63 3.42
CA ILE A 125 4.31 26.73 4.69
C ILE A 125 5.82 26.52 4.46
N SER A 126 6.17 25.58 3.59
CA SER A 126 7.56 25.21 3.30
C SER A 126 8.29 26.30 2.50
N GLU A 127 7.61 26.97 1.56
CA GLU A 127 8.14 28.12 0.83
C GLU A 127 8.46 29.31 1.75
N LYS A 128 7.68 29.47 2.83
CA LYS A 128 7.93 30.43 3.91
C LYS A 128 8.99 29.97 4.92
N LYS A 129 9.47 28.72 4.79
CA LYS A 129 10.47 28.08 5.67
C LYS A 129 10.04 28.00 7.14
N GLU A 130 8.73 27.85 7.38
CA GLU A 130 8.18 27.78 8.74
C GLU A 130 8.16 26.33 9.26
N LEU A 131 9.31 25.84 9.74
CA LEU A 131 9.47 24.45 10.16
C LEU A 131 8.46 24.04 11.25
N SER A 132 8.27 24.89 12.27
CA SER A 132 7.33 24.63 13.37
C SER A 132 5.89 24.55 12.88
N SER A 133 5.47 25.47 12.03
CA SER A 133 4.14 25.46 11.40
C SER A 133 3.92 24.19 10.60
N LEU A 134 4.92 23.75 9.82
CA LEU A 134 4.83 22.52 9.02
C LEU A 134 4.62 21.30 9.92
N LYS A 135 5.44 21.16 10.97
CA LYS A 135 5.34 20.05 11.93
C LYS A 135 3.96 20.01 12.59
N ILE A 136 3.48 21.14 13.12
CA ILE A 136 2.19 21.20 13.82
C ILE A 136 1.04 20.84 12.88
N ASN A 137 0.96 21.48 11.70
CA ASN A 137 -0.13 21.25 10.74
C ASN A 137 -0.13 19.80 10.22
N SER A 138 1.06 19.27 9.98
CA SER A 138 1.26 17.90 9.51
C SER A 138 0.84 16.85 10.55
N GLU A 139 1.23 17.03 11.81
CA GLU A 139 0.91 16.07 12.88
C GLU A 139 -0.51 16.17 13.38
N LEU A 140 -1.09 17.38 13.37
CA LEU A 140 -2.52 17.56 13.64
C LEU A 140 -3.36 16.81 12.60
N PHE A 141 -3.02 16.96 11.31
CA PHE A 141 -3.68 16.23 10.25
C PHE A 141 -3.52 14.71 10.39
N LEU A 142 -2.32 14.21 10.71
CA LEU A 142 -2.13 12.78 11.00
C LEU A 142 -3.03 12.31 12.15
N THR A 143 -3.14 13.12 13.21
CA THR A 143 -4.01 12.81 14.36
C THR A 143 -5.47 12.71 13.95
N GLU A 144 -5.95 13.61 13.09
CA GLU A 144 -7.32 13.54 12.54
C GLU A 144 -7.54 12.29 11.69
N VAL A 145 -6.58 11.93 10.84
CA VAL A 145 -6.61 10.70 10.04
C VAL A 145 -6.69 9.47 10.93
N LEU A 146 -5.85 9.39 11.97
CA LEU A 146 -5.81 8.27 12.91
C LEU A 146 -7.11 8.15 13.71
N LYS A 147 -7.74 9.26 14.10
CA LYS A 147 -9.07 9.26 14.73
C LYS A 147 -10.14 8.64 13.84
N LYS A 148 -10.14 8.92 12.53
CA LYS A 148 -11.12 8.35 11.57
C LYS A 148 -11.03 6.83 11.44
N VAL A 149 -9.89 6.23 11.80
CA VAL A 149 -9.67 4.77 11.77
C VAL A 149 -9.48 4.17 13.17
N ASN A 150 -9.79 4.92 14.23
CA ASN A 150 -9.67 4.49 15.63
C ASN A 150 -8.27 3.97 16.02
N LEU A 151 -7.21 4.58 15.49
CA LEU A 151 -5.84 4.25 15.86
C LEU A 151 -5.23 5.29 16.81
N PRO A 152 -4.48 4.89 17.85
CA PRO A 152 -3.89 5.84 18.80
C PRO A 152 -2.61 6.50 18.25
N ASN A 153 -1.88 5.83 17.36
CA ASN A 153 -0.66 6.33 16.73
C ASN A 153 -0.39 5.56 15.43
N VAL A 154 0.59 6.03 14.66
CA VAL A 154 0.98 5.42 13.37
C VAL A 154 2.22 4.51 13.47
N ILE A 155 2.87 4.47 14.64
CA ILE A 155 4.07 3.66 14.86
C ILE A 155 3.65 2.22 15.15
N LEU A 156 4.39 1.27 14.58
CA LEU A 156 4.10 -0.15 14.77
C LEU A 156 4.46 -0.57 16.20
N SER A 157 3.54 -1.26 16.85
CA SER A 157 3.73 -1.89 18.16
C SER A 157 3.87 -3.41 17.98
N PRO A 158 4.64 -4.10 18.84
CA PRO A 158 4.68 -5.56 18.85
C PRO A 158 3.29 -6.21 18.94
N GLU A 159 2.38 -5.57 19.71
CA GLU A 159 1.01 -6.02 20.00
C GLU A 159 0.04 -5.77 18.83
N ASP A 160 0.42 -4.98 17.82
CA ASP A 160 -0.44 -4.75 16.68
C ASP A 160 -0.68 -6.06 15.91
N ASN A 161 -1.94 -6.36 15.62
CA ASN A 161 -2.29 -7.43 14.69
C ASN A 161 -1.89 -7.08 13.25
N ASN A 162 -2.01 -8.05 12.33
CA ASN A 162 -1.51 -7.90 10.96
C ASN A 162 -2.28 -6.82 10.18
N SER A 163 -3.60 -6.75 10.35
CA SER A 163 -4.47 -5.72 9.78
C SER A 163 -4.05 -4.33 10.26
N THR A 164 -3.90 -4.15 11.57
CA THR A 164 -3.47 -2.87 12.18
C THR A 164 -2.11 -2.44 11.65
N LYS A 165 -1.14 -3.36 11.57
CA LYS A 165 0.18 -3.07 10.97
C LYS A 165 0.07 -2.59 9.51
N LYS A 166 -0.79 -3.22 8.71
CA LYS A 166 -1.05 -2.81 7.32
C LYS A 166 -1.71 -1.43 7.24
N ILE A 167 -2.71 -1.15 8.08
CA ILE A 167 -3.41 0.15 8.12
C ILE A 167 -2.44 1.26 8.52
N LYS A 168 -1.70 1.07 9.63
CA LYS A 168 -0.69 2.03 10.10
C LYS A 168 0.33 2.34 9.02
N ASN A 169 0.90 1.32 8.38
CA ASN A 169 1.86 1.52 7.30
C ASN A 169 1.26 2.25 6.09
N HIS A 170 0.02 1.92 5.69
CA HIS A 170 -0.63 2.63 4.60
C HIS A 170 -0.76 4.12 4.91
N ILE A 171 -1.31 4.46 6.08
CA ILE A 171 -1.49 5.85 6.53
C ILE A 171 -0.13 6.56 6.62
N LYS A 172 0.83 5.95 7.32
CA LYS A 172 2.18 6.47 7.56
C LYS A 172 2.84 6.91 6.26
N TYR A 173 2.94 5.99 5.30
CA TYR A 173 3.70 6.26 4.08
C TYR A 173 2.94 7.17 3.11
N ASN A 174 1.61 7.12 3.10
CA ASN A 174 0.81 8.06 2.33
C ASN A 174 0.95 9.52 2.83
N TRP A 175 0.86 9.70 4.15
CA TRP A 175 1.06 10.99 4.81
C TRP A 175 2.49 11.52 4.65
N LEU A 176 3.49 10.67 4.94
CA LEU A 176 4.91 11.03 4.76
C LEU A 176 5.21 11.42 3.31
N TYR A 177 4.68 10.68 2.34
CA TYR A 177 4.88 11.00 0.93
C TYR A 177 4.36 12.40 0.59
N THR A 178 3.19 12.78 1.13
CA THR A 178 2.60 14.11 0.92
C THR A 178 3.51 15.23 1.43
N ILE A 179 4.02 15.10 2.65
CA ILE A 179 4.87 16.14 3.27
C ILE A 179 6.22 16.20 2.57
N LEU A 180 6.87 15.04 2.39
CA LEU A 180 8.21 14.98 1.82
C LEU A 180 8.22 15.47 0.37
N SER A 181 7.16 15.19 -0.41
CA SER A 181 7.01 15.70 -1.77
C SER A 181 6.90 17.22 -1.81
N SER A 182 6.28 17.84 -0.79
CA SER A 182 6.16 19.31 -0.72
C SER A 182 7.48 20.04 -0.45
N VAL A 183 8.49 19.33 0.07
CA VAL A 183 9.81 19.91 0.40
C VAL A 183 10.95 19.45 -0.50
N ASN A 184 10.81 18.31 -1.18
CA ASN A 184 11.89 17.68 -1.93
C ASN A 184 12.41 18.55 -3.10
N ASN A 185 11.54 19.35 -3.71
CA ASN A 185 11.89 20.18 -4.88
C ASN A 185 12.24 21.63 -4.52
N LEU A 186 12.30 21.98 -3.23
CA LEU A 186 12.66 23.33 -2.82
C LEU A 186 14.13 23.64 -3.15
N LYS A 187 14.38 24.89 -3.53
CA LYS A 187 15.74 25.40 -3.77
C LYS A 187 16.57 25.44 -2.49
N ASP A 188 15.93 25.69 -1.35
CA ASP A 188 16.59 25.72 -0.05
C ASP A 188 16.85 24.32 0.49
N LYS A 189 18.10 23.86 0.38
CA LYS A 189 18.52 22.54 0.85
C LYS A 189 18.64 22.44 2.38
N ASN A 190 18.79 23.56 3.09
CA ASN A 190 18.89 23.53 4.55
C ASN A 190 17.52 23.27 5.17
N PHE A 191 16.48 23.99 4.70
CA PHE A 191 15.13 23.74 5.17
C PHE A 191 14.65 22.31 4.84
N THR A 192 14.84 21.85 3.60
CA THR A 192 14.52 20.47 3.20
C THR A 192 15.21 19.45 4.11
N ARG A 193 16.47 19.70 4.49
CA ARG A 193 17.24 18.84 5.39
C ARG A 193 16.62 18.75 6.78
N GLU A 194 16.26 19.88 7.38
CA GLU A 194 15.64 19.91 8.72
C GLU A 194 14.30 19.18 8.74
N VAL A 195 13.50 19.33 7.68
CA VAL A 195 12.23 18.62 7.53
C VAL A 195 12.46 17.12 7.41
N ILE A 196 13.33 16.67 6.49
CA ILE A 196 13.62 15.26 6.27
C ILE A 196 14.14 14.62 7.56
N ASP A 197 15.13 15.24 8.23
CA ASP A 197 15.72 14.73 9.47
C ASP A 197 14.66 14.50 10.56
N TYR A 198 13.74 15.45 10.73
CA TYR A 198 12.67 15.35 11.71
C TYR A 198 11.77 14.13 11.47
N TYR A 199 11.21 14.01 10.26
CA TYR A 199 10.26 12.92 9.95
C TYR A 199 10.96 11.56 9.88
N TYR A 200 12.21 11.55 9.41
CA TYR A 200 13.02 10.35 9.40
C TYR A 200 13.26 9.82 10.82
N LYS A 201 13.78 10.65 11.74
CA LYS A 201 14.04 10.23 13.13
C LYS A 201 12.78 9.77 13.85
N LYS A 202 11.67 10.47 13.66
CA LYS A 202 10.43 10.21 14.40
C LYS A 202 9.63 9.03 13.86
N TYR A 203 9.65 8.81 12.55
CA TYR A 203 8.76 7.84 11.92
C TYR A 203 9.46 6.76 11.10
N ILE A 204 10.65 6.98 10.53
CA ILE A 204 11.20 6.07 9.50
C ILE A 204 12.43 5.29 9.98
N HIS A 205 13.19 5.82 10.93
CA HIS A 205 14.44 5.23 11.41
C HIS A 205 14.32 3.73 11.76
N SER A 206 13.25 3.33 12.46
CA SER A 206 12.98 1.92 12.79
C SER A 206 12.75 1.01 11.59
N ASP A 207 12.41 1.55 10.44
CA ASP A 207 11.98 0.79 9.26
C ASP A 207 13.15 0.49 8.31
N ILE A 208 14.29 1.19 8.40
CA ILE A 208 15.38 1.11 7.39
C ILE A 208 15.98 -0.30 7.29
N THR A 209 16.23 -0.95 8.42
CA THR A 209 16.97 -2.23 8.45
C THR A 209 16.19 -3.40 7.85
N GLN A 210 14.85 -3.30 7.81
CA GLN A 210 13.95 -4.32 7.26
C GLN A 210 13.02 -3.73 6.21
N TYR A 211 13.48 -2.68 5.53
CA TYR A 211 12.61 -1.92 4.65
C TYR A 211 12.10 -2.78 3.48
N THR A 212 10.78 -2.79 3.30
CA THR A 212 10.10 -3.47 2.19
C THR A 212 9.00 -2.58 1.62
N CYS A 213 8.80 -2.65 0.30
CA CYS A 213 7.73 -1.92 -0.37
C CYS A 213 6.58 -2.87 -0.67
N ASN A 214 5.41 -2.50 -0.17
CA ASN A 214 4.15 -3.19 -0.47
C ASN A 214 3.21 -2.31 -1.30
N SER A 215 3.60 -1.05 -1.58
CA SER A 215 2.89 -0.10 -2.42
C SER A 215 3.85 1.00 -2.90
N VAL A 216 3.32 1.91 -3.72
CA VAL A 216 4.06 3.03 -4.30
C VAL A 216 4.49 4.07 -3.25
N PHE A 217 3.72 4.25 -2.17
CA PHE A 217 4.02 5.28 -1.16
C PHE A 217 5.30 5.01 -0.37
N PRO A 218 5.52 3.81 0.20
CA PRO A 218 6.81 3.47 0.77
C PRO A 218 7.94 3.73 -0.22
N TYR A 219 7.83 3.21 -1.45
CA TYR A 219 8.88 3.33 -2.47
C TYR A 219 9.25 4.80 -2.71
N ASN A 220 8.24 5.67 -2.87
CA ASN A 220 8.48 7.10 -3.09
C ASN A 220 9.09 7.81 -1.88
N VAL A 221 8.61 7.53 -0.66
CA VAL A 221 9.18 8.10 0.57
C VAL A 221 10.65 7.73 0.68
N MET A 222 10.97 6.45 0.50
CA MET A 222 12.35 5.98 0.58
C MET A 222 13.20 6.54 -0.56
N GLY A 223 12.65 6.71 -1.77
CA GLY A 223 13.34 7.36 -2.88
C GLY A 223 13.72 8.81 -2.57
N ILE A 224 12.88 9.55 -1.84
CA ILE A 224 13.22 10.90 -1.34
C ILE A 224 14.35 10.81 -0.32
N LEU A 225 14.30 9.87 0.62
CA LEU A 225 15.36 9.68 1.62
C LEU A 225 16.70 9.35 0.96
N ILE A 226 16.73 8.41 0.01
CA ILE A 226 17.94 8.00 -0.71
C ILE A 226 18.55 9.17 -1.49
N LYS A 227 17.73 10.02 -2.13
CA LYS A 227 18.20 11.24 -2.80
C LYS A 227 18.83 12.24 -1.83
N ASN A 228 18.50 12.14 -0.55
CA ASN A 228 19.02 12.95 0.54
C ASN A 228 19.84 12.10 1.53
N LYS A 229 20.47 11.01 1.08
CA LYS A 229 21.18 10.08 1.98
C LYS A 229 22.34 10.73 2.75
N ASP A 230 22.95 11.79 2.20
CA ASP A 230 24.09 12.47 2.83
C ASP A 230 23.75 13.16 4.16
N ILE A 231 22.45 13.34 4.45
CA ILE A 231 21.96 13.95 5.69
C ILE A 231 21.31 12.92 6.62
N ILE A 232 21.24 11.66 6.20
CA ILE A 232 20.67 10.57 6.97
C ILE A 232 21.83 9.79 7.57
N PRO A 233 21.91 9.66 8.91
CA PRO A 233 23.05 9.03 9.58
C PRO A 233 23.18 7.54 9.27
N ASP A 234 22.09 6.87 8.89
CA ASP A 234 22.08 5.44 8.59
C ASP A 234 22.64 5.11 7.22
N LYS A 235 23.35 3.98 7.15
CA LYS A 235 23.74 3.37 5.88
C LYS A 235 22.54 2.65 5.27
N PHE A 236 22.15 3.09 4.07
CA PHE A 236 21.16 2.37 3.29
C PHE A 236 21.72 1.03 2.79
N PRO A 237 20.98 -0.08 2.92
CA PRO A 237 21.39 -1.37 2.37
C PRO A 237 21.48 -1.30 0.84
N ILE A 238 22.47 -2.00 0.27
CA ILE A 238 22.65 -2.12 -1.18
C ILE A 238 22.12 -3.48 -1.64
N TYR A 239 21.34 -3.48 -2.72
CA TYR A 239 20.74 -4.65 -3.33
C TYR A 239 21.17 -4.76 -4.80
N PRO A 240 21.15 -5.99 -5.36
CA PRO A 240 21.37 -6.18 -6.79
C PRO A 240 20.33 -5.44 -7.64
N ILE A 241 20.76 -4.82 -8.73
CA ILE A 241 19.87 -4.23 -9.73
C ILE A 241 19.21 -5.36 -10.52
N VAL A 242 17.87 -5.33 -10.62
CA VAL A 242 17.10 -6.33 -11.39
C VAL A 242 17.19 -6.07 -12.89
N GLU A 243 17.14 -4.80 -13.29
CA GLU A 243 17.23 -4.35 -14.68
C GLU A 243 17.83 -2.93 -14.68
N HIS A 244 18.82 -2.69 -15.54
CA HIS A 244 19.62 -1.46 -15.52
C HIS A 244 18.87 -0.28 -16.15
N THR A 245 18.94 0.89 -15.50
CA THR A 245 18.19 2.10 -15.86
C THR A 245 18.96 3.37 -15.50
N ASP A 246 18.41 4.53 -15.89
CA ASP A 246 18.89 5.85 -15.44
C ASP A 246 18.75 6.07 -13.92
N SER A 247 18.00 5.21 -13.23
CA SER A 247 17.64 5.34 -11.82
C SER A 247 18.35 4.31 -10.93
N ASP A 248 19.39 3.64 -11.44
CA ASP A 248 20.19 2.67 -10.69
C ASP A 248 20.82 3.28 -9.43
N ASN A 249 21.15 4.57 -9.48
CA ASN A 249 21.67 5.31 -8.33
C ASN A 249 20.72 5.31 -7.13
N ILE A 250 19.41 5.14 -7.37
CA ILE A 250 18.35 5.03 -6.37
C ILE A 250 17.97 3.56 -6.18
N ASN A 251 17.75 2.82 -7.29
CA ASN A 251 17.29 1.42 -7.28
C ASN A 251 18.24 0.46 -6.59
N GLN A 252 19.55 0.76 -6.55
CA GLN A 252 20.52 -0.04 -5.80
C GLN A 252 20.23 -0.09 -4.30
N TYR A 253 19.40 0.81 -3.76
CA TYR A 253 19.02 0.83 -2.34
C TYR A 253 17.67 0.17 -2.07
N PHE A 254 17.10 -0.51 -3.07
CA PHE A 254 15.80 -1.14 -2.99
C PHE A 254 15.88 -2.65 -3.23
N PRO A 255 15.19 -3.48 -2.41
CA PRO A 255 15.03 -4.89 -2.73
C PRO A 255 14.23 -5.06 -4.04
N ALA A 256 14.33 -6.23 -4.68
CA ALA A 256 13.71 -6.48 -5.99
C ALA A 256 12.21 -6.15 -6.02
N ASN A 257 11.45 -6.50 -4.98
CA ASN A 257 10.02 -6.18 -4.89
C ASN A 257 9.72 -4.67 -4.84
N CYS A 258 10.66 -3.85 -4.37
CA CYS A 258 10.58 -2.39 -4.39
C CYS A 258 10.94 -1.81 -5.76
N GLN A 259 12.01 -2.31 -6.39
CA GLN A 259 12.47 -1.81 -7.69
C GLN A 259 11.37 -1.87 -8.75
N LYS A 260 10.49 -2.88 -8.67
CA LYS A 260 9.26 -3.00 -9.46
C LYS A 260 8.43 -1.71 -9.56
N PHE A 261 8.32 -0.93 -8.48
CA PHE A 261 7.48 0.28 -8.48
C PHE A 261 8.01 1.36 -9.42
N TYR A 262 9.33 1.44 -9.62
CA TYR A 262 9.93 2.29 -10.68
C TYR A 262 9.35 1.95 -12.05
N PHE A 263 9.39 0.67 -12.42
CA PHE A 263 8.94 0.20 -13.73
C PHE A 263 7.43 0.36 -13.91
N ILE A 264 6.64 0.11 -12.85
CA ILE A 264 5.18 0.35 -12.87
C ILE A 264 4.87 1.82 -13.15
N ASP A 265 5.52 2.75 -12.43
CA ASP A 265 5.23 4.17 -12.56
C ASP A 265 5.67 4.71 -13.93
N LYS A 266 6.84 4.28 -14.43
CA LYS A 266 7.30 4.61 -15.79
C LYS A 266 6.36 4.07 -16.86
N TYR A 267 5.96 2.80 -16.76
CA TYR A 267 4.99 2.21 -17.70
C TYR A 267 3.67 2.99 -17.71
N ARG A 268 3.10 3.29 -16.54
CA ARG A 268 1.84 4.04 -16.42
C ARG A 268 1.93 5.42 -17.07
N TYR A 269 3.00 6.16 -16.79
CA TYR A 269 3.22 7.47 -17.39
C TYR A 269 3.34 7.38 -18.91
N LEU A 270 4.22 6.51 -19.41
CA LEU A 270 4.46 6.34 -20.85
C LEU A 270 3.21 5.83 -21.59
N ASN A 271 2.44 4.94 -20.95
CA ASN A 271 1.18 4.48 -21.52
C ASN A 271 0.13 5.61 -21.58
N HIS A 272 0.08 6.47 -20.55
CA HIS A 272 -0.83 7.62 -20.54
C HIS A 272 -0.52 8.63 -21.66
N ILE A 273 0.76 8.92 -21.91
CA ILE A 273 1.18 9.81 -23.01
C ILE A 273 1.34 9.08 -24.35
N ASN A 274 1.03 7.79 -24.40
CA ASN A 274 1.17 6.90 -25.56
C ASN A 274 2.59 6.88 -26.20
N ASP A 275 3.63 6.88 -25.37
CA ASP A 275 5.02 6.79 -25.82
C ASP A 275 5.41 5.33 -26.15
N PRO A 276 6.09 5.06 -27.28
CA PRO A 276 6.51 3.71 -27.68
C PRO A 276 7.39 2.98 -26.65
N GLN A 277 8.13 3.71 -25.81
CA GLN A 277 8.95 3.13 -24.74
C GLN A 277 8.12 2.35 -23.72
N LYS A 278 6.79 2.56 -23.65
CA LYS A 278 5.92 1.78 -22.77
C LYS A 278 6.08 0.27 -22.96
N ASN A 279 6.34 -0.18 -24.19
CA ASN A 279 6.54 -1.60 -24.52
C ASN A 279 7.78 -2.19 -23.84
N TYR A 280 8.84 -1.40 -23.68
CA TYR A 280 10.05 -1.83 -22.95
C TYR A 280 9.72 -2.06 -21.47
N TYR A 281 9.07 -1.09 -20.83
CA TYR A 281 8.73 -1.21 -19.41
C TYR A 281 7.70 -2.31 -19.15
N GLU A 282 6.72 -2.49 -20.05
CA GLU A 282 5.78 -3.61 -20.00
C GLU A 282 6.51 -4.97 -20.07
N LYS A 283 7.46 -5.11 -21.01
CA LYS A 283 8.29 -6.32 -21.14
C LYS A 283 9.06 -6.61 -19.85
N VAL A 284 9.72 -5.61 -19.26
CA VAL A 284 10.47 -5.78 -18.01
C VAL A 284 9.56 -6.19 -16.85
N LEU A 285 8.38 -5.58 -16.72
CA LEU A 285 7.39 -5.95 -15.71
C LEU A 285 6.96 -7.41 -15.83
N ASN A 286 6.70 -7.87 -17.05
CA ASN A 286 6.31 -9.25 -17.33
C ASN A 286 7.46 -10.24 -17.07
N GLU A 287 8.64 -10.01 -17.63
CA GLU A 287 9.76 -10.97 -17.61
C GLU A 287 10.52 -11.01 -16.29
N LYS A 288 10.63 -9.88 -15.58
CA LYS A 288 11.47 -9.76 -14.38
C LYS A 288 10.68 -9.73 -13.08
N PHE A 289 9.44 -9.26 -13.11
CA PHE A 289 8.62 -9.06 -11.91
C PHE A 289 7.36 -9.92 -11.89
N ASN A 290 7.14 -10.77 -12.89
CA ASN A 290 6.00 -11.67 -13.05
C ASN A 290 4.66 -10.93 -12.88
N ASP A 291 4.56 -9.73 -13.44
CA ASP A 291 3.38 -8.86 -13.33
C ASP A 291 2.36 -9.15 -14.43
N GLN A 292 1.77 -10.37 -14.41
CA GLN A 292 0.56 -10.67 -15.18
C GLN A 292 -0.68 -10.54 -14.31
#